data_AF-A0A812G7T4-F1
#
_entry.id   AF-A0A812G7T4-F1
#
_cell.length_a   1.000
_cell.length_b   1.000
_cell.length_c   1.000
_cell.angle_alpha   90.00
_cell.angle_beta   90.00
_cell.angle_gamma   90.00
#
_symmetry.space_group_name_H-M   'P 1'
#
loop_
_entity.id
_entity.type
_entity.pdbx_description
1 polymer ?
#
loop_
_entity_poly.entity_id
_entity_poly.type
_entity_poly.pdbx_seq_one_letter_code
_entity_poly.pdbx_strand_id
1 'polypeptide(L)'
;MFAKHKWNSKVITMAYYPDGRQEQLLKEHRIAEVVDLLHMMSYDQGGGHHSSMDYGKRSADQGKGILPPLQLTMGVPFYGRHSRTGEWTTYEDLVQKHWPLDPKADSVAAAGQGSIGFNGVDTIREKTLYALKQGLGGAPCQQFRGCSC
;
A
#
# COMPACT_ATOMS: atom_id res chain seq x y z
N MET A 1 -24.81 -3.78 19.41
CA MET A 1 -24.10 -4.89 20.09
C MET A 1 -22.65 -4.84 19.63
N PHE A 2 -21.76 -4.23 20.41
CA PHE A 2 -20.34 -4.06 20.01
C PHE A 2 -19.61 -5.37 20.29
N ALA A 3 -18.98 -5.95 19.26
CA ALA A 3 -18.14 -7.12 19.41
C ALA A 3 -16.98 -6.78 20.38
N LYS A 4 -16.86 -7.55 21.47
CA LYS A 4 -15.75 -7.42 22.41
C LYS A 4 -14.46 -7.78 21.67
N HIS A 5 -13.62 -6.79 21.39
CA HIS A 5 -12.28 -6.98 20.84
C HIS A 5 -11.46 -7.78 21.88
N LYS A 6 -11.23 -9.07 21.59
CA LYS A 6 -10.35 -9.93 22.40
C LYS A 6 -8.92 -9.69 21.93
N TRP A 7 -8.22 -8.76 22.56
CA TRP A 7 -6.77 -8.75 22.47
C TRP A 7 -6.24 -9.97 23.22
N ASN A 8 -5.90 -11.03 22.49
CA ASN A 8 -5.03 -12.07 23.05
C ASN A 8 -3.65 -11.44 23.35
N SER A 9 -2.85 -12.05 24.23
CA SER A 9 -1.53 -11.51 24.62
C SER A 9 -0.51 -11.43 23.48
N LYS A 10 -0.85 -11.92 22.29
CA LYS A 10 -0.06 -11.84 21.06
C LYS A 10 -0.95 -11.37 19.92
N VAL A 11 -0.48 -10.37 19.17
CA VAL A 11 -1.15 -9.82 17.98
C VAL A 11 -0.69 -10.60 16.74
N ILE A 12 -1.63 -11.10 15.95
CA ILE A 12 -1.38 -11.76 14.67
C ILE A 12 -1.74 -10.79 13.56
N THR A 13 -0.78 -10.44 12.72
CA THR A 13 -1.00 -9.61 11.54
C THR A 13 -0.65 -10.36 10.28
N MET A 14 -1.28 -10.00 9.16
CA MET A 14 -1.04 -10.64 7.87
C MET A 14 -1.07 -9.61 6.75
N ALA A 15 -0.15 -9.75 5.79
CA ALA A 15 -0.16 -8.99 4.55
C ALA A 15 -0.71 -9.85 3.40
N TYR A 16 -1.41 -9.23 2.46
CA TYR A 16 -1.95 -9.91 1.29
C TYR A 16 -1.97 -9.00 0.07
N TYR A 17 -2.01 -9.60 -1.13
CA TYR A 17 -2.07 -8.89 -2.40
C TYR A 17 -3.54 -8.73 -2.82
N PRO A 18 -4.07 -7.50 -2.93
CA PRO A 18 -5.49 -7.26 -3.19
C PRO A 18 -5.80 -7.41 -4.69
N ASP A 19 -5.99 -8.64 -5.15
CA ASP A 19 -6.31 -9.00 -6.53
C ASP A 19 -7.72 -9.59 -6.73
N GLY A 20 -8.53 -9.61 -5.67
CA GLY A 20 -9.85 -10.23 -5.61
C GLY A 20 -9.81 -11.74 -5.33
N ARG A 21 -8.75 -12.45 -5.74
CA ARG A 21 -8.62 -13.90 -5.52
C ARG A 21 -8.17 -14.19 -4.09
N GLN A 22 -7.20 -13.43 -3.59
CA GLN A 22 -6.74 -13.62 -2.21
C GLN A 22 -7.89 -13.33 -1.23
N GLU A 23 -8.65 -12.26 -1.42
CA GLU A 23 -9.79 -11.91 -0.57
C GLU A 23 -10.86 -13.00 -0.55
N GLN A 24 -11.09 -13.68 -1.67
CA GLN A 24 -11.99 -14.83 -1.73
C GLN A 24 -11.47 -15.98 -0.85
N LEU A 25 -10.18 -16.33 -0.97
CA LEU A 25 -9.55 -17.36 -0.15
C LEU A 25 -9.54 -16.98 1.34
N LEU A 26 -9.28 -15.71 1.67
CA LEU A 26 -9.28 -15.21 3.05
C LEU A 26 -10.66 -15.35 3.69
N LYS A 27 -11.73 -15.12 2.93
CA LYS A 27 -13.12 -15.31 3.37
C LYS A 27 -13.45 -16.79 3.51
N GLU A 28 -13.12 -17.60 2.51
CA GLU A 28 -13.36 -19.05 2.49
C GLU A 28 -12.73 -19.74 3.71
N HIS A 29 -11.51 -19.34 4.08
CA HIS A 29 -10.79 -19.89 5.23
C HIS A 29 -11.01 -19.13 6.55
N ARG A 30 -12.01 -18.23 6.61
CA ARG A 30 -12.41 -17.50 7.84
C ARG A 30 -11.25 -16.80 8.54
N ILE A 31 -10.33 -16.21 7.77
CA ILE A 31 -9.11 -15.60 8.30
C ILE A 31 -9.40 -14.45 9.28
N ALA A 32 -10.54 -13.79 9.15
CA ALA A 32 -11.04 -12.79 10.08
C ALA A 32 -11.17 -13.27 11.54
N GLU A 33 -11.20 -14.58 11.80
CA GLU A 33 -11.27 -15.15 13.15
C GLU A 33 -9.90 -15.40 13.77
N VAL A 34 -8.84 -15.29 12.97
CA VAL A 34 -7.47 -15.64 13.36
C VAL A 34 -6.57 -14.42 13.45
N VAL A 35 -6.73 -13.45 12.54
CA VAL A 35 -5.86 -12.28 12.46
C VAL A 35 -6.50 -11.05 13.10
N ASP A 36 -5.67 -10.26 13.77
CA ASP A 36 -6.07 -9.00 14.39
C ASP A 36 -5.98 -7.84 13.38
N LEU A 37 -5.01 -7.87 12.46
CA LEU A 37 -4.77 -6.84 11.45
C LEU A 37 -4.49 -7.43 10.07
N LEU A 38 -5.00 -6.76 9.03
CA LEU A 38 -4.72 -7.03 7.63
C LEU A 38 -4.04 -5.85 6.94
N HIS A 39 -2.91 -6.14 6.30
CA HIS A 39 -2.10 -5.19 5.55
C HIS A 39 -2.29 -5.41 4.05
N MET A 40 -2.99 -4.47 3.40
CA MET A 40 -3.27 -4.52 1.97
C MET A 40 -2.03 -4.04 1.22
N MET A 41 -1.38 -4.92 0.46
CA MET A 41 -0.24 -4.55 -0.40
C MET A 41 -0.75 -3.85 -1.67
N SER A 42 -1.30 -2.64 -1.51
CA SER A 42 -1.90 -1.81 -2.57
C SER A 42 -0.86 -1.17 -3.50
N TYR A 43 0.12 -1.96 -3.92
CA TYR A 43 1.24 -1.62 -4.78
C TYR A 43 1.68 -2.86 -5.58
N ASP A 44 2.75 -2.75 -6.37
CA ASP A 44 3.24 -3.83 -7.26
C ASP A 44 2.18 -4.30 -8.29
N GLN A 45 1.30 -3.41 -8.75
CA GLN A 45 0.64 -3.63 -10.04
C GLN A 45 1.66 -3.55 -11.18
N GLY A 46 1.39 -4.22 -12.29
CA GLY A 46 2.27 -4.18 -13.46
C GLY A 46 2.44 -2.76 -14.03
N GLY A 47 3.64 -2.47 -14.53
CA GLY A 47 3.94 -1.22 -15.24
C GLY A 47 4.28 -0.04 -14.33
N GLY A 48 4.32 1.17 -14.92
CA GLY A 48 4.71 2.39 -14.20
C GLY A 48 3.71 2.81 -13.12
N HIS A 49 2.41 2.55 -13.28
CA HIS A 49 1.39 2.91 -12.30
C HIS A 49 1.14 1.79 -11.27
N HIS A 50 2.23 1.25 -10.70
CA HIS A 50 2.17 0.08 -9.82
C HIS A 50 1.41 0.30 -8.51
N SER A 51 1.20 1.56 -8.11
CA SER A 51 0.50 1.93 -6.88
C SER A 51 -0.39 3.15 -7.06
N SER A 52 -1.37 3.08 -7.96
CA SER A 52 -2.31 4.19 -8.16
C SER A 52 -3.22 4.43 -6.95
N MET A 53 -3.75 5.65 -6.83
CA MET A 53 -4.74 6.00 -5.80
C MET A 53 -6.02 5.15 -5.93
N ASP A 54 -6.49 4.92 -7.16
CA ASP A 54 -7.68 4.11 -7.42
C ASP A 54 -7.49 2.65 -7.05
N TYR A 55 -6.26 2.12 -7.18
CA TYR A 55 -5.98 0.80 -6.66
C TYR A 55 -6.04 0.74 -5.13
N GLY A 56 -5.51 1.77 -4.45
CA GLY A 56 -5.65 1.92 -3.01
C GLY A 56 -7.11 1.93 -2.55
N LYS A 57 -7.96 2.74 -3.20
CA LYS A 57 -9.41 2.80 -2.90
C LYS A 57 -10.09 1.44 -3.07
N ARG A 58 -9.86 0.77 -4.21
CA ARG A 58 -10.40 -0.58 -4.45
C ARG A 58 -9.94 -1.60 -3.41
N SER A 59 -8.65 -1.57 -3.06
CA SER A 59 -8.09 -2.45 -2.02
C SER A 59 -8.80 -2.23 -0.69
N ALA A 60 -9.02 -0.98 -0.29
CA ALA A 60 -9.73 -0.67 0.96
C ALA A 60 -11.16 -1.21 0.96
N ASP A 61 -11.88 -1.08 -0.15
CA ASP A 61 -13.25 -1.60 -0.26
C ASP A 61 -13.29 -3.13 -0.25
N GLN A 62 -12.32 -3.79 -0.89
CA GLN A 62 -12.15 -5.24 -0.81
C GLN A 62 -11.85 -5.72 0.62
N GLY A 63 -10.91 -5.05 1.31
CA GLY A 63 -10.53 -5.35 2.69
C GLY A 63 -11.67 -5.18 3.69
N LYS A 64 -12.51 -4.13 3.52
CA LYS A 64 -13.71 -3.91 4.36
C LYS A 64 -14.72 -5.06 4.27
N GLY A 65 -14.66 -5.86 3.21
CA GLY A 65 -15.44 -7.09 3.10
C GLY A 65 -14.91 -8.25 3.94
N ILE A 66 -13.75 -8.11 4.60
CA ILE A 66 -13.08 -9.17 5.39
C ILE A 66 -13.02 -8.77 6.88
N LEU A 67 -12.51 -7.58 7.19
CA LEU A 67 -12.38 -7.07 8.55
C LEU A 67 -12.96 -5.66 8.72
N PRO A 68 -13.33 -5.26 9.95
CA PRO A 68 -13.62 -3.88 10.31
C PRO A 68 -12.52 -2.89 9.87
N PRO A 69 -12.86 -1.66 9.45
CA PRO A 69 -11.90 -0.66 8.97
C PRO A 69 -10.68 -0.46 9.87
N LEU A 70 -10.86 -0.37 11.19
CA LEU A 70 -9.76 -0.13 12.14
C LEU A 70 -8.72 -1.25 12.16
N GLN A 71 -9.07 -2.46 11.68
CA GLN A 71 -8.16 -3.61 11.58
C GLN A 71 -7.51 -3.73 10.21
N LEU A 72 -7.81 -2.82 9.29
CA LEU A 72 -7.28 -2.78 7.94
C LEU A 72 -6.27 -1.66 7.81
N THR A 73 -5.29 -1.87 6.93
CA THR A 73 -4.33 -0.83 6.62
C THR A 73 -3.99 -0.80 5.13
N MET A 74 -3.84 0.41 4.57
CA MET A 74 -3.58 0.63 3.16
C MET A 74 -2.07 0.77 2.89
N GLY A 75 -1.51 -0.15 2.12
CA GLY A 75 -0.08 -0.15 1.80
C GLY A 75 0.33 1.01 0.91
N VAL A 76 1.48 1.61 1.21
CA VAL A 76 2.14 2.62 0.38
C VAL A 76 3.60 2.22 0.09
N PRO A 77 4.07 2.27 -1.17
CA PRO A 77 5.44 1.89 -1.51
C PRO A 77 6.40 3.07 -1.41
N PHE A 78 7.57 2.89 -0.79
CA PHE A 78 8.66 3.86 -0.80
C PHE A 78 9.74 3.49 -1.82
N TYR A 79 9.30 3.01 -2.97
CA TYR A 79 10.13 2.65 -4.12
C TYR A 79 9.35 2.85 -5.41
N GLY A 80 10.08 3.03 -6.51
CA GLY A 80 9.55 3.01 -7.86
C GLY A 80 9.75 1.67 -8.54
N ARG A 81 8.98 1.41 -9.60
CA ARG A 81 9.11 0.25 -10.48
C ARG A 81 9.33 0.70 -11.92
N HIS A 82 10.31 0.10 -12.57
CA HIS A 82 10.58 0.31 -13.98
C HIS A 82 9.46 -0.30 -14.83
N SER A 83 8.84 0.49 -15.71
CA SER A 83 7.63 0.12 -16.44
C SER A 83 7.79 -1.06 -17.40
N ARG A 84 9.02 -1.35 -17.85
CA ARG A 84 9.34 -2.49 -18.73
C ARG A 84 9.98 -3.70 -18.03
N THR A 85 11.05 -3.47 -17.26
CA THR A 85 11.81 -4.56 -16.62
C THR A 85 11.22 -4.99 -15.28
N GLY A 86 10.40 -4.14 -14.65
CA GLY A 86 9.89 -4.37 -13.29
C GLY A 86 10.95 -4.19 -12.21
N GLU A 87 12.18 -3.77 -12.54
CA GLU A 87 13.21 -3.47 -11.54
C GLU A 87 12.75 -2.37 -10.60
N TRP A 88 13.14 -2.47 -9.33
CA TRP A 88 12.77 -1.50 -8.30
C TRP A 88 13.88 -0.48 -8.10
N THR A 89 13.52 0.72 -7.65
CA THR A 89 14.46 1.80 -7.28
C THR A 89 13.96 2.46 -6.01
N THR A 90 14.82 2.71 -5.01
CA THR A 90 14.38 3.33 -3.76
C THR A 90 13.86 4.75 -4.00
N TYR A 91 12.96 5.23 -3.15
CA TYR A 91 12.55 6.64 -3.20
C TYR A 91 13.72 7.59 -2.92
N GLU A 92 14.65 7.21 -2.04
CA GLU A 92 15.88 7.97 -1.78
C GLU A 92 16.72 8.16 -3.04
N ASP A 93 16.98 7.08 -3.79
CA ASP A 93 17.74 7.15 -5.05
C ASP A 93 17.04 8.02 -6.08
N LEU A 94 15.70 7.96 -6.14
CA LEU A 94 14.89 8.81 -7.03
C LEU A 94 15.04 10.28 -6.66
N VAL A 95 14.94 10.62 -5.37
CA VAL A 95 15.11 12.00 -4.89
C VAL A 95 16.52 12.51 -5.16
N GLN A 96 17.55 11.71 -4.89
CA GLN A 96 18.95 12.10 -5.13
C GLN A 96 19.24 12.34 -6.63
N LYS A 97 18.73 11.46 -7.51
CA LYS A 97 18.95 11.56 -8.97
C LYS A 97 18.16 12.68 -9.65
N HIS A 98 16.99 13.01 -9.11
CA HIS A 98 16.05 13.95 -9.73
C HIS A 98 15.83 15.21 -8.90
N TRP A 99 16.78 15.58 -8.03
CA TRP A 99 16.63 16.76 -7.17
C TRP A 99 16.62 18.08 -7.98
N PRO A 100 15.66 18.99 -7.74
CA PRO A 100 14.47 18.83 -6.90
C PRO A 100 13.39 17.98 -7.59
N LEU A 101 12.89 16.97 -6.89
CA LEU A 101 11.81 16.11 -7.40
C LEU A 101 10.46 16.79 -7.15
N ASP A 102 9.65 16.94 -8.20
CA ASP A 102 8.29 17.50 -8.08
C ASP A 102 7.45 16.64 -7.11
N PRO A 103 6.89 17.22 -6.03
CA PRO A 103 6.03 16.50 -5.08
C PRO A 103 4.82 15.79 -5.71
N LYS A 104 4.37 16.25 -6.89
CA LYS A 104 3.24 15.68 -7.65
C LYS A 104 3.67 14.61 -8.65
N ALA A 105 4.97 14.43 -8.88
CA ALA A 105 5.43 13.42 -9.80
C ALA A 105 5.21 12.02 -9.22
N ASP A 106 4.49 11.18 -9.96
CA ASP A 106 4.36 9.74 -9.72
C ASP A 106 5.18 8.92 -10.72
N SER A 107 5.95 9.57 -11.58
CA SER A 107 6.89 8.90 -12.49
C SER A 107 8.00 9.81 -12.96
N VAL A 108 9.14 9.22 -13.31
CA VAL A 108 10.28 9.86 -13.96
C VAL A 108 10.73 9.02 -15.15
N ALA A 109 11.41 9.65 -16.11
CA ALA A 109 12.04 8.93 -17.20
C ALA A 109 13.15 8.01 -16.65
N ALA A 110 13.18 6.76 -17.11
CA ALA A 110 14.24 5.83 -16.77
C ALA A 110 15.48 6.06 -17.64
N ALA A 111 16.66 5.61 -17.20
CA ALA A 111 17.82 5.54 -18.07
C ALA A 111 17.54 4.56 -19.22
N GLY A 112 17.49 5.07 -20.46
CA GLY A 112 17.12 4.30 -21.64
C GLY A 112 15.63 4.43 -21.98
N GLN A 113 14.98 3.31 -22.34
CA GLN A 113 13.57 3.30 -22.74
C GLN A 113 12.67 2.89 -21.58
N GLY A 114 11.77 3.78 -21.17
CA GLY A 114 10.75 3.51 -20.17
C GLY A 114 10.65 4.61 -19.12
N SER A 115 10.00 4.27 -18.01
CA SER A 115 9.78 5.16 -16.88
C SER A 115 9.87 4.39 -15.58
N ILE A 116 10.28 5.05 -14.51
CA ILE A 116 10.17 4.54 -13.16
C ILE A 116 8.96 5.22 -12.55
N GLY A 117 7.91 4.46 -12.24
CA GLY A 117 6.75 5.01 -11.55
C GLY A 117 6.75 4.68 -10.07
N PHE A 118 6.29 5.61 -9.26
CA PHE A 118 6.35 5.62 -7.79
C PHE A 118 5.16 6.41 -7.24
N ASN A 119 5.13 6.69 -5.93
CA ASN A 119 4.20 7.66 -5.36
C ASN A 119 4.96 8.89 -4.86
N GLY A 120 4.66 10.05 -5.44
CA GLY A 120 5.12 11.34 -4.98
C GLY A 120 4.55 11.70 -3.61
N VAL A 121 5.09 12.76 -3.01
CA VAL A 121 4.68 13.23 -1.68
C VAL A 121 3.18 13.54 -1.64
N ASP A 122 2.63 14.13 -2.70
CA ASP A 122 1.21 14.48 -2.76
C ASP A 122 0.32 13.23 -2.81
N THR A 123 0.70 12.19 -3.56
CA THR A 123 -0.02 10.91 -3.63
C THR A 123 0.05 10.15 -2.31
N ILE A 124 1.20 10.12 -1.65
CA ILE A 124 1.33 9.54 -0.30
C ILE A 124 0.43 10.28 0.71
N ARG A 125 0.41 11.62 0.64
CA ARG A 125 -0.47 12.44 1.49
C ARG A 125 -1.94 12.14 1.21
N GLU A 126 -2.34 12.06 -0.05
CA GLU A 126 -3.72 11.75 -0.44
C GLU A 126 -4.16 10.37 0.08
N LYS A 127 -3.33 9.33 -0.11
CA LYS A 127 -3.61 7.98 0.41
C LYS A 127 -3.74 7.96 1.92
N THR A 128 -2.85 8.65 2.62
CA THR A 128 -2.87 8.74 4.08
C THR A 128 -4.15 9.42 4.57
N LEU A 129 -4.52 10.56 3.96
CA LEU A 129 -5.76 11.26 4.28
C LEU A 129 -7.00 10.43 3.96
N TYR A 130 -6.99 9.67 2.87
CA TYR A 130 -8.08 8.76 2.53
C TYR A 130 -8.20 7.64 3.57
N ALA A 131 -7.09 6.99 3.96
CA ALA A 131 -7.10 5.95 4.99
C ALA A 131 -7.70 6.47 6.31
N LEU A 132 -7.32 7.67 6.74
CA LEU A 132 -7.91 8.34 7.91
C LEU A 132 -9.41 8.59 7.75
N LYS A 133 -9.84 9.15 6.60
CA LYS A 133 -11.27 9.43 6.31
C LYS A 133 -12.12 8.15 6.28
N GLN A 134 -11.53 7.02 5.89
CA GLN A 134 -12.21 5.72 5.86
C GLN A 134 -12.17 4.98 7.20
N GLY A 135 -11.52 5.54 8.23
CA GLY A 135 -11.36 4.91 9.53
C GLY A 135 -10.45 3.68 9.52
N LEU A 136 -9.50 3.61 8.58
CA LEU A 136 -8.51 2.54 8.53
C LEU A 136 -7.53 2.65 9.71
N GLY A 137 -7.00 1.52 10.18
CA GLY A 137 -6.03 1.45 11.28
C GLY A 137 -4.68 2.10 10.99
N GLY A 138 -4.41 2.45 9.72
CA GLY A 138 -3.21 3.16 9.30
C GLY A 138 -2.81 2.87 7.85
N ALA A 139 -1.58 3.24 7.50
CA ALA A 139 -0.96 2.97 6.20
C ALA A 139 0.43 2.35 6.41
N PRO A 140 0.62 1.03 6.29
CA PRO A 140 1.92 0.40 6.38
C PRO A 140 2.78 0.83 5.20
N CYS A 141 3.95 1.38 5.51
CA CYS A 141 4.94 1.75 4.51
C CYS A 141 5.81 0.54 4.19
N GLN A 142 5.97 0.20 2.90
CA GLN A 142 6.92 -0.83 2.50
C GLN A 142 8.30 -0.22 2.25
N GLN A 143 9.20 -0.67 3.12
CA GLN A 143 10.58 -0.30 3.42
C GLN A 143 10.78 1.02 4.18
N PHE A 144 11.17 0.90 5.45
CA PHE A 144 11.56 1.99 6.36
C PHE A 144 13.01 2.48 6.15
N ARG A 145 13.87 1.71 5.44
CA ARG A 145 15.21 2.17 5.08
C ARG A 145 15.09 3.20 3.95
N GLY A 146 14.92 4.47 4.32
CA GLY A 146 14.86 5.58 3.36
C GLY A 146 14.04 6.80 3.78
N CYS A 147 13.32 6.75 4.91
CA CYS A 147 12.55 7.90 5.41
C CYS A 147 12.96 8.26 6.84
N SER A 148 13.66 9.40 6.98
CA SER A 148 13.68 10.17 8.23
C SER A 148 12.35 10.92 8.32
N CYS A 149 11.60 10.74 9.41
CA CYS A 149 10.39 11.51 9.70
C CYS A 149 10.67 13.00 9.85
#